data_AF-A0AAE1R951-F1
#
_entry.id   AF-A0AAE1R951-F1
#
_cell.length_a   1.000
_cell.length_b   1.000
_cell.length_c   1.000
_cell.angle_alpha   90.00
_cell.angle_beta   90.00
_cell.angle_gamma   90.00
#
_symmetry.space_group_name_H-M   'P 1'
#
loop_
_entity.id
_entity.type
_entity.pdbx_description
1 polymer ?
#
loop_
_entity_poly.entity_id
_entity_poly.type
_entity_poly.pdbx_seq_one_letter_code
_entity_poly.pdbx_strand_id
1 'polypeptide(L)'
;MILKEASPSPSNSPSKSSNFGLNTRLLEEKGVGVEIPRNEQDGSFTSDSVAESVKFAVVSEESESLRANARRVSGLFGDRNRNGRLIDDCVDYLMENRIGKSSS
;
A
#
# COMPACT_ATOMS: atom_id res chain seq x y z
N MET A 1 0.96 -5.02 9.30
CA MET A 1 0.07 -5.84 8.48
C MET A 1 -1.12 -4.97 8.10
N ILE A 2 -1.22 -4.59 6.83
CA ILE A 2 -2.33 -3.79 6.34
C ILE A 2 -3.32 -4.76 5.70
N LEU A 3 -4.41 -5.05 6.40
CA LEU A 3 -5.60 -5.65 5.80
C LEU A 3 -6.37 -4.50 5.16
N LYS A 4 -6.42 -4.44 3.82
CA LYS A 4 -7.20 -3.42 3.12
C LYS A 4 -8.52 -4.03 2.66
N GLU A 5 -9.61 -3.40 3.07
CA GLU A 5 -10.97 -3.65 2.58
C GLU A 5 -10.99 -3.73 1.04
N ALA A 6 -11.74 -4.71 0.53
CA ALA A 6 -11.93 -4.93 -0.88
C ALA A 6 -12.71 -3.77 -1.52
N SER A 7 -12.15 -3.16 -2.55
CA SER A 7 -12.93 -2.27 -3.45
C SER A 7 -13.93 -3.10 -4.27
N PRO A 8 -15.10 -2.54 -4.63
CA PRO A 8 -16.12 -3.25 -5.42
C PRO A 8 -15.64 -3.60 -6.83
N SER A 9 -16.09 -4.74 -7.36
CA SER A 9 -15.73 -5.30 -8.67
C SER A 9 -16.04 -4.36 -9.86
N PRO A 10 -15.30 -4.48 -10.98
CA PRO A 10 -15.35 -3.55 -12.10
C PRO A 10 -16.58 -3.83 -12.97
N SER A 11 -17.66 -3.07 -12.77
CA SER A 11 -18.74 -3.02 -13.76
C SER A 11 -18.28 -2.24 -15.00
N ASN A 12 -18.29 -2.90 -16.15
CA ASN A 12 -18.19 -2.38 -17.53
C ASN A 12 -18.23 -0.85 -17.67
N SER A 13 -17.06 -0.23 -17.60
CA SER A 13 -16.77 1.07 -18.20
C SER A 13 -15.25 1.21 -18.31
N PRO A 14 -14.68 1.68 -19.44
CA PRO A 14 -13.24 1.78 -19.65
C PRO A 14 -12.58 2.91 -18.84
N SER A 15 -13.14 3.28 -17.69
CA SER A 15 -12.63 4.33 -16.82
C SER A 15 -12.88 3.97 -15.37
N LYS A 16 -11.98 3.14 -14.82
CA LYS A 16 -11.58 3.14 -13.40
C LYS A 16 -10.37 2.22 -13.23
N SER A 17 -9.20 2.76 -13.56
CA SER A 17 -7.91 2.24 -13.13
C SER A 17 -7.77 2.43 -11.62
N SER A 18 -8.47 1.61 -10.84
CA SER A 18 -8.34 1.61 -9.38
C SER A 18 -6.99 0.99 -9.02
N ASN A 19 -6.00 1.85 -8.76
CA ASN A 19 -4.64 1.48 -8.32
C ASN A 19 -4.61 0.54 -7.10
N PHE A 20 -5.74 0.32 -6.41
CA PHE A 20 -5.85 -0.61 -5.30
C PHE A 20 -5.47 -2.05 -5.67
N GLY A 21 -5.90 -2.58 -6.82
CA GLY A 21 -5.54 -3.94 -7.24
C GLY A 21 -4.03 -4.09 -7.48
N LEU A 22 -3.44 -3.11 -8.18
CA LEU A 22 -1.99 -3.07 -8.43
C LEU A 22 -1.20 -2.92 -7.14
N ASN A 23 -1.67 -2.08 -6.21
CA ASN A 23 -1.04 -1.90 -4.92
C ASN A 23 -1.11 -3.17 -4.06
N THR A 24 -2.23 -3.90 -4.07
CA THR A 24 -2.35 -5.16 -3.30
C THR A 24 -1.32 -6.19 -3.77
N ARG A 25 -1.27 -6.46 -5.08
CA ARG A 25 -0.30 -7.40 -5.64
C ARG A 25 1.14 -6.96 -5.38
N LEU A 26 1.44 -5.66 -5.52
CA LEU A 26 2.76 -5.13 -5.18
C LEU A 26 3.11 -5.36 -3.69
N LEU A 27 2.17 -5.16 -2.77
CA LEU A 27 2.41 -5.36 -1.34
C LEU A 27 2.62 -6.84 -1.00
N GLU A 28 1.93 -7.75 -1.68
CA GLU A 28 2.16 -9.19 -1.57
C GLU A 28 3.52 -9.60 -2.14
N GLU A 29 3.86 -9.16 -3.35
CA GLU A 29 5.18 -9.39 -3.97
C GLU A 29 6.35 -8.85 -3.13
N LYS A 30 6.14 -7.73 -2.44
CA LYS A 30 7.12 -7.15 -1.50
C LYS A 30 7.13 -7.85 -0.14
N GLY A 31 6.25 -8.84 0.09
CA GLY A 31 6.17 -9.60 1.33
C GLY A 31 5.77 -8.73 2.53
N VAL A 32 4.88 -7.76 2.33
CA VAL A 32 4.38 -6.87 3.40
C VAL A 32 2.87 -6.99 3.63
N GLY A 33 2.18 -7.77 2.80
CA GLY A 33 0.76 -8.09 2.91
C GLY A 33 0.43 -9.44 2.26
N VAL A 34 -0.83 -9.86 2.40
CA VAL A 34 -1.39 -11.08 1.82
C VAL A 34 -2.61 -10.67 1.03
N GLU A 35 -2.72 -11.14 -0.21
CA GLU A 35 -3.92 -10.95 -1.02
C GLU A 35 -4.98 -11.98 -0.62
N ILE A 36 -6.23 -11.54 -0.50
CA ILE A 36 -7.36 -12.47 -0.29
C ILE A 36 -7.68 -13.13 -1.63
N PRO A 37 -7.71 -14.47 -1.72
CA PRO A 37 -8.08 -15.16 -2.95
C PRO A 37 -9.48 -14.77 -3.43
N ARG A 38 -9.61 -14.60 -4.75
CA ARG A 38 -10.86 -14.22 -5.42
C ARG A 38 -11.21 -15.20 -6.51
N ASN A 39 -12.51 -15.29 -6.80
CA ASN A 39 -13.00 -15.97 -7.98
C ASN A 39 -12.60 -15.18 -9.25
N GLU A 40 -12.00 -15.87 -10.22
CA GLU A 40 -11.48 -15.25 -11.44
C GLU A 40 -12.57 -14.73 -12.39
N GLN A 41 -13.79 -15.26 -12.32
CA GLN A 41 -14.91 -14.87 -13.20
C GLN A 41 -15.62 -13.60 -12.72
N ASP A 42 -15.87 -13.48 -11.41
CA ASP A 42 -16.70 -12.39 -10.85
C ASP A 42 -15.97 -11.51 -9.81
N GLY A 43 -14.74 -11.89 -9.42
CA GLY A 43 -13.93 -11.16 -8.45
C GLY A 43 -14.39 -11.30 -7.00
N SER A 44 -15.37 -12.16 -6.73
CA SER A 44 -15.94 -12.37 -5.39
C SER A 44 -14.97 -13.11 -4.46
N PHE A 45 -15.20 -12.98 -3.16
CA PHE A 45 -14.48 -13.70 -2.09
C PHE A 45 -15.47 -14.11 -1.01
N THR A 46 -15.08 -15.04 -0.13
CA THR A 46 -15.94 -15.56 0.93
C THR A 46 -15.46 -15.12 2.30
N SER A 47 -16.34 -15.21 3.31
CA SER A 47 -15.94 -15.02 4.71
C SER A 47 -14.79 -15.96 5.11
N ASP A 48 -14.79 -17.17 4.57
CA ASP A 48 -13.81 -18.19 4.89
C ASP A 48 -12.45 -17.84 4.28
N SER A 49 -12.40 -17.36 3.03
CA SER A 49 -11.14 -16.92 2.43
C SER A 49 -10.54 -15.72 3.17
N VAL A 50 -11.38 -14.81 3.68
CA VAL A 50 -10.94 -13.72 4.56
C VAL A 50 -10.39 -14.26 5.88
N ALA A 51 -11.13 -15.15 6.56
CA ALA A 51 -10.73 -15.70 7.85
C ALA A 51 -9.39 -16.44 7.75
N GLU A 52 -9.20 -17.25 6.70
CA GLU A 52 -7.95 -17.96 6.46
C GLU A 52 -6.79 -17.01 6.14
N SER A 53 -6.97 -16.01 5.28
CA SER A 53 -5.92 -15.01 5.00
C SER A 53 -5.51 -14.23 6.25
N VAL A 54 -6.48 -13.85 7.10
CA VAL A 54 -6.22 -13.15 8.37
C VAL A 54 -5.49 -14.06 9.35
N LYS A 55 -5.95 -15.30 9.50
CA LYS A 55 -5.33 -16.30 10.37
C LYS A 55 -3.90 -16.59 9.94
N PHE A 56 -3.66 -16.77 8.64
CA PHE A 56 -2.32 -16.93 8.09
C PHE A 56 -1.45 -15.74 8.47
N ALA A 57 -1.88 -14.52 8.13
CA ALA A 57 -1.04 -13.33 8.25
C ALA A 57 -0.79 -12.86 9.70
N VAL A 58 -1.64 -13.21 10.67
CA VAL A 58 -1.49 -12.83 12.09
C VAL A 58 -0.94 -13.97 12.95
N VAL A 59 -1.45 -15.19 12.75
CA VAL A 59 -1.31 -16.31 13.70
C VAL A 59 -0.32 -17.36 13.21
N SER A 60 -0.30 -17.66 11.91
CA SER A 60 0.56 -18.73 11.37
C SER A 60 2.05 -18.40 11.56
N GLU A 61 2.83 -19.38 12.03
CA GLU A 61 4.28 -19.28 12.12
C GLU A 61 4.92 -19.12 10.73
N GLU A 62 4.31 -19.71 9.69
CA GLU A 62 4.75 -19.57 8.29
C GLU A 62 4.74 -18.11 7.81
N SER A 63 3.94 -17.25 8.44
CA SER A 63 3.86 -15.81 8.12
C SER A 63 4.85 -14.95 8.91
N GLU A 64 5.73 -15.51 9.74
CA GLU A 64 6.63 -14.70 10.56
C GLU A 64 7.56 -13.82 9.70
N SER A 65 8.05 -14.33 8.57
CA SER A 65 8.88 -13.57 7.62
C SER A 65 8.12 -12.36 7.05
N LEU A 66 6.84 -12.55 6.70
CA LEU A 66 5.94 -11.50 6.25
C LEU A 66 5.76 -10.43 7.34
N ARG A 67 5.46 -10.84 8.58
CA ARG A 67 5.26 -9.92 9.72
C ARG A 67 6.54 -9.16 10.08
N ALA A 68 7.68 -9.84 10.09
CA ALA A 68 8.99 -9.23 10.32
C ALA A 68 9.32 -8.18 9.25
N ASN A 69 9.11 -8.51 7.97
CA ASN A 69 9.34 -7.57 6.89
C ASN A 69 8.36 -6.39 6.93
N ALA A 70 7.08 -6.63 7.21
CA ALA A 70 6.09 -5.56 7.38
C ALA A 70 6.47 -4.59 8.52
N ARG A 71 6.98 -5.10 9.66
CA ARG A 71 7.50 -4.26 10.76
C ARG A 71 8.70 -3.42 10.30
N ARG A 72 9.67 -4.03 9.63
CA ARG A 72 10.86 -3.34 9.08
C ARG A 72 10.47 -2.20 8.13
N VAL A 73 9.57 -2.49 7.19
CA VAL A 73 9.11 -1.53 6.18
C VAL A 73 8.23 -0.44 6.78
N SER A 74 7.46 -0.73 7.83
CA SER A 74 6.64 0.27 8.53
C SER A 74 7.47 1.40 9.14
N GLY A 75 8.70 1.11 9.62
CA GLY A 75 9.61 2.14 10.12
C GLY A 75 10.14 3.07 9.04
N LEU A 76 10.28 2.58 7.79
CA LEU A 76 10.77 3.39 6.67
C LEU A 76 9.71 4.41 6.22
N PHE A 77 8.47 3.97 6.03
CA PHE A 77 7.39 4.84 5.57
C PHE A 77 6.75 5.65 6.71
N GLY A 78 6.80 5.14 7.93
CA GLY A 78 6.18 5.75 9.11
C GLY A 78 7.03 6.80 9.81
N ASP A 79 8.29 7.01 9.40
CA ASP A 79 9.18 8.02 10.00
C ASP A 79 8.74 9.43 9.62
N ARG A 80 7.87 10.01 10.46
CA ARG A 80 7.35 11.36 10.28
C ARG A 80 8.44 12.43 10.34
N ASN A 81 9.52 12.22 11.08
CA ASN A 81 10.59 13.21 11.19
C ASN A 81 11.40 13.27 9.90
N ARG A 82 11.73 12.11 9.32
CA ARG A 82 12.39 12.04 8.02
C ARG A 82 11.49 12.55 6.92
N ASN A 83 10.22 12.16 6.92
CA ASN A 83 9.25 12.63 5.93
C ASN A 83 9.03 14.15 6.04
N GLY A 84 8.94 14.69 7.25
CA GLY A 84 8.82 16.13 7.49
C GLY A 84 10.01 16.89 6.89
N ARG A 85 11.24 16.48 7.22
CA ARG A 85 12.45 17.07 6.64
C ARG A 85 12.47 17.04 5.10
N LEU A 86 12.07 15.91 4.49
CA LEU A 86 12.00 15.82 3.03
C LEU A 86 10.99 16.79 2.42
N ILE A 87 9.88 17.06 3.11
CA ILE A 87 8.90 18.06 2.68
C ILE A 87 9.44 19.46 2.88
N ASP A 88 10.07 19.73 4.03
CA ASP A 88 10.68 21.03 4.34
C ASP A 88 11.76 21.37 3.29
N ASP A 89 12.70 20.46 3.03
CA ASP A 89 13.76 20.62 2.01
C ASP A 89 13.17 20.88 0.61
N CYS A 90 12.06 20.22 0.28
CA CYS A 90 11.36 20.42 -0.99
C CYS A 90 10.71 21.80 -1.07
N VAL A 91 10.07 22.25 0.01
CA VAL A 91 9.47 23.59 0.11
C VAL A 91 10.56 24.66 0.02
N ASP A 92 11.65 24.50 0.76
CA ASP A 92 12.79 25.42 0.74
C ASP A 92 13.35 25.57 -0.67
N TYR A 93 13.62 24.45 -1.36
CA TYR A 93 14.05 24.45 -2.75
C TYR A 93 13.06 25.21 -3.66
N LEU A 94 11.76 24.97 -3.53
CA LEU A 94 10.75 25.65 -4.35
C LEU A 94 10.66 27.15 -4.04
N MET A 95 10.89 27.56 -2.79
CA MET A 95 10.87 28.96 -2.36
C MET A 95 12.10 29.71 -2.85
N GLU A 96 13.28 29.13 -2.72
CA GLU A 96 14.54 29.67 -3.24
C GLU A 96 14.47 29.87 -4.76
N ASN A 97 13.86 28.93 -5.48
CA ASN A 97 13.71 29.00 -6.94
C ASN A 97 12.49 29.83 -7.40
N ARG A 98 11.56 30.19 -6.50
CA ARG A 98 10.48 31.15 -6.79
C ARG A 98 10.98 32.60 -6.79
N ILE A 99 12.00 32.94 -5.99
CA ILE A 99 12.62 34.27 -5.94
C ILE A 99 13.75 34.40 -7.00
N GLY A 100 13.60 33.70 -8.12
CA GLY A 100 14.65 33.53 -9.13
C GLY A 100 14.23 33.80 -10.58
N LYS A 101 13.10 34.48 -10.83
CA LYS A 101 12.77 35.14 -12.12
C LYS A 101 11.85 36.34 -11.91
N SER A 102 12.28 37.33 -11.14
CA SER A 102 11.65 38.66 -11.16
C SER A 102 12.65 39.79 -10.89
N SER A 103 13.78 39.79 -11.60
CA SER A 103 14.61 41.00 -11.71
C SER A 103 15.67 40.82 -12.80
N SER A 104 15.30 41.25 -14.01
CA SER A 104 16.06 42.08 -14.97
C SER A 104 15.61 41.81 -16.40
#